data_AF-A0A0Q0Y0T9-F1
#
_entry.id   AF-A0A0Q0Y0T9-F1
#
_cell.length_a   1.000
_cell.length_b   1.000
_cell.length_c   1.000
_cell.angle_alpha   90.00
_cell.angle_beta   90.00
_cell.angle_gamma   90.00
#
_symmetry.space_group_name_H-M   'P 1'
#
loop_
_entity.id
_entity.type
_entity.pdbx_description
1 polymer ?
#
loop_
_entity_poly.entity_id
_entity_poly.type
_entity_poly.pdbx_seq_one_letter_code
_entity_poly.pdbx_strand_id
1 'polypeptide(L)' 'MGPSEENGRITSVPADYSDVLLAENSRFRVEFQPPEGGRHLPLPWPIWPEVFLAYAEGLRIGRALPRQAVRVIPA' A
#
# COMPACT_ATOMS: atom_id res chain seq x y z
N MET A 1 -10.88 27.43 10.93
CA MET A 1 -10.72 27.63 9.47
C MET A 1 -9.79 26.55 8.97
N GLY A 2 -10.28 25.62 8.15
CA GLY A 2 -9.43 24.67 7.41
C GLY A 2 -8.87 25.35 6.17
N PRO A 3 -7.70 24.93 5.65
CA PRO A 3 -7.16 25.52 4.43
C PRO A 3 -8.03 25.11 3.25
N SER A 4 -8.51 26.14 2.54
CA SER A 4 -9.33 26.04 1.34
C SER A 4 -8.62 25.26 0.24
N GLU A 5 -9.34 24.29 -0.32
CA GLU A 5 -8.94 23.54 -1.50
C GLU A 5 -9.11 24.42 -2.74
N GLU A 6 -7.99 24.90 -3.28
CA GLU A 6 -7.92 25.48 -4.62
C GLU A 6 -6.84 24.68 -5.37
N ASN A 7 -7.25 23.95 -6.42
CA ASN A 7 -6.43 23.08 -7.29
C ASN A 7 -6.20 21.61 -6.89
N GLY A 8 -7.14 20.95 -6.19
CA GLY A 8 -7.35 19.49 -6.32
C GLY A 8 -6.11 18.60 -6.15
N ARG A 9 -5.11 19.06 -5.40
CA ARG A 9 -3.88 18.33 -5.11
C ARG A 9 -3.56 18.58 -3.64
N ILE A 10 -4.01 17.65 -2.82
CA ILE A 10 -3.65 17.59 -1.40
C ILE A 10 -2.13 17.39 -1.37
N THR A 11 -1.39 18.48 -1.14
CA THR A 11 0.08 18.50 -1.05
C THR A 11 0.57 18.56 0.39
N SER A 12 -0.33 18.70 1.36
CA SER A 12 -0.02 18.61 2.77
C SER A 12 0.01 17.14 3.19
N VAL A 13 1.09 16.45 2.83
CA VAL A 13 1.43 15.20 3.49
C VAL A 13 1.77 15.56 4.95
N PRO A 14 1.17 14.93 5.98
CA PRO A 14 1.52 15.23 7.37
C PRO A 14 3.02 15.11 7.58
N ALA A 15 3.62 15.95 8.44
CA ALA A 15 5.08 15.98 8.63
C ALA A 15 5.67 14.58 8.94
N ASP A 16 4.93 13.77 9.70
CA ASP A 16 5.28 12.39 10.07
C ASP A 16 5.46 11.45 8.86
N TYR A 17 4.95 11.80 7.67
CA TYR A 17 5.16 11.04 6.44
C TYR A 17 6.44 11.43 5.70
N SER A 18 7.00 12.63 5.94
CA SER A 18 8.29 13.04 5.37
C SER A 18 9.48 12.33 6.01
N ASP A 19 9.28 11.74 7.19
CA ASP A 19 10.28 10.90 7.87
C ASP A 19 10.32 9.46 7.31
N VAL A 20 9.40 9.12 6.40
CA VAL A 20 9.36 7.80 5.75
C VAL A 20 10.28 7.81 4.54
N LEU A 21 11.54 7.43 4.75
CA LEU A 21 12.49 7.17 3.68
C LEU A 21 12.05 5.92 2.90
N LEU A 22 11.36 6.13 1.78
CA LEU A 22 11.13 5.07 0.81
C LEU A 22 12.45 4.80 0.10
N ALA A 23 12.95 3.58 0.24
CA ALA A 23 14.19 3.18 -0.42
C ALA A 23 14.05 3.31 -1.95
N GLU A 24 14.76 4.27 -2.53
CA GLU A 24 14.84 4.46 -3.97
C GLU A 24 15.22 3.13 -4.65
N ASN A 25 14.50 2.74 -5.70
CA ASN A 25 14.65 1.47 -6.44
C ASN A 25 14.14 0.19 -5.76
N SER A 26 13.39 0.28 -4.66
CA SER A 26 12.76 -0.90 -4.08
C SER A 26 11.57 -1.37 -4.92
N ARG A 27 11.52 -2.67 -5.17
CA ARG A 27 10.37 -3.33 -5.78
C ARG A 27 9.53 -3.95 -4.68
N PHE A 28 8.21 -3.89 -4.82
CA PHE A 28 7.27 -4.36 -3.82
C PHE A 28 6.31 -5.39 -4.40
N ARG A 29 5.91 -6.35 -3.57
CA ARG A 29 4.84 -7.33 -3.82
C ARG A 29 3.78 -7.21 -2.74
N VAL A 30 2.63 -7.80 -3.01
CA VAL A 30 1.52 -7.89 -2.06
C VAL A 30 1.25 -9.35 -1.73
N GLU A 31 1.04 -9.62 -0.46
CA GLU A 31 0.50 -10.87 0.06
C GLU A 31 -0.83 -10.62 0.76
N PHE A 32 -1.70 -11.63 0.76
CA PHE A 32 -2.93 -11.58 1.54
C PHE A 32 -2.85 -12.55 2.72
N GLN A 33 -3.07 -11.99 3.91
CA GLN A 33 -2.98 -12.71 5.17
C GLN A 33 -4.38 -12.87 5.79
N PRO A 34 -4.84 -14.09 6.08
CA PRO A 34 -6.03 -14.29 6.88
C PRO A 34 -5.78 -13.91 8.36
N PRO A 35 -6.80 -13.43 9.09
CA PRO A 35 -6.67 -12.90 10.45
C PRO A 35 -6.25 -13.94 11.50
N GLU A 36 -6.48 -15.23 11.26
CA GLU A 36 -6.21 -16.31 12.24
C GLU A 36 -5.16 -17.30 11.73
N GLY A 37 -3.93 -16.83 11.46
CA GLY A 37 -2.78 -17.71 11.22
C GLY A 37 -2.90 -18.66 10.01
N GLY A 38 -3.89 -18.43 9.13
CA GLY A 38 -4.08 -19.22 7.92
C GLY A 38 -3.00 -18.98 6.88
N ARG A 39 -2.98 -19.84 5.86
CA ARG A 39 -1.97 -19.82 4.81
C ARG A 39 -1.98 -18.49 4.05
N HIS A 40 -0.82 -17.85 3.98
CA HIS A 40 -0.61 -16.65 3.16
C HIS A 40 -0.80 -17.02 1.69
N LEU A 41 -1.48 -16.13 0.96
CA LEU A 41 -1.61 -16.23 -0.49
C LEU A 41 -0.65 -15.21 -1.12
N PRO A 42 0.59 -15.63 -1.44
CA PRO A 42 1.51 -14.74 -2.14
C PRO A 42 1.01 -14.53 -3.57
N LEU A 43 0.97 -13.28 -4.00
CA LEU A 43 0.88 -12.96 -5.42
C LEU A 43 2.29 -12.83 -5.98
N PRO A 44 2.79 -13.78 -6.79
CA PRO A 44 4.12 -13.69 -7.37
C PRO A 44 4.24 -12.51 -8.37
N TRP A 45 3.11 -12.04 -8.89
CA TRP A 45 2.95 -10.86 -9.74
C TRP A 45 1.60 -10.20 -9.44
N PRO A 46 1.43 -8.87 -9.60
CA PRO A 46 2.40 -7.89 -10.11
C PRO A 46 3.53 -7.51 -9.14
N ILE A 47 4.58 -6.86 -9.65
CA ILE A 47 5.62 -6.19 -8.87
C ILE A 47 5.49 -4.68 -9.13
N TRP A 48 5.48 -3.89 -8.06
CA TRP A 48 5.32 -2.43 -8.15
C TRP A 48 6.61 -1.70 -7.77
N PRO A 49 6.90 -0.54 -8.40
CA PRO A 49 8.10 0.24 -8.12
C PRO A 49 7.97 1.13 -6.86
N GLU A 50 6.79 1.19 -6.24
CA GLU A 50 6.49 2.14 -5.18
C GLU A 50 5.53 1.49 -4.16
N VAL A 51 5.73 1.75 -2.86
CA VAL A 51 5.07 1.02 -1.77
C VAL A 51 3.59 1.41 -1.65
N PHE A 52 3.25 2.69 -1.83
CA PHE A 52 1.87 3.16 -1.76
C PHE A 52 1.05 2.66 -2.94
N LEU A 53 1.64 2.59 -4.14
CA LEU A 53 1.04 1.96 -5.30
C LEU A 53 0.77 0.47 -5.07
N ALA A 54 1.75 -0.26 -4.53
CA ALA A 54 1.57 -1.66 -4.16
C ALA A 54 0.42 -1.83 -3.15
N TYR A 55 0.39 -0.98 -2.12
CA TYR A 55 -0.67 -1.00 -1.10
C TYR A 55 -2.05 -0.72 -1.68
N ALA A 56 -2.19 0.35 -2.48
CA ALA A 56 -3.45 0.75 -3.09
C ALA A 56 -4.00 -0.34 -4.04
N GLU A 57 -3.13 -0.92 -4.88
CA GLU A 57 -3.50 -2.03 -5.74
C GLU A 57 -3.82 -3.30 -4.93
N GLY A 58 -3.06 -3.57 -3.87
CA GLY A 58 -3.35 -4.65 -2.93
C GLY A 58 -4.73 -4.54 -2.31
N LEU A 59 -5.12 -3.34 -1.84
CA LEU A 59 -6.48 -3.07 -1.35
C LEU A 59 -7.53 -3.26 -2.45
N ARG A 60 -7.25 -2.81 -3.68
CA ARG A 60 -8.17 -2.97 -4.81
C ARG A 60 -8.43 -4.45 -5.13
N ILE A 61 -7.37 -5.25 -5.20
CA ILE A 61 -7.44 -6.71 -5.43
C ILE A 61 -8.12 -7.40 -4.23
N GLY A 62 -7.75 -7.00 -3.02
CA GLY A 62 -8.27 -7.56 -1.77
C GLY A 62 -9.77 -7.40 -1.56
N ARG A 63 -10.43 -6.46 -2.26
CA ARG A 63 -11.91 -6.36 -2.25
C ARG A 63 -12.61 -7.65 -2.69
N ALA A 64 -11.95 -8.47 -3.51
CA ALA A 64 -12.45 -9.78 -3.91
C ALA A 64 -12.15 -10.91 -2.90
N LEU A 65 -11.35 -10.63 -1.86
CA LEU A 65 -10.87 -11.60 -0.88
C LEU A 65 -11.43 -11.26 0.52
N PRO A 66 -12.61 -11.77 0.87
CA PRO A 66 -13.24 -11.46 2.15
C PRO A 66 -12.34 -11.89 3.33
N ARG A 67 -12.24 -11.00 4.32
CA ARG A 67 -11.50 -11.22 5.58
C ARG A 67 -9.99 -11.43 5.39
N GLN A 68 -9.37 -10.97 4.31
CA GLN A 68 -7.91 -10.99 4.20
C GLN A 68 -7.31 -9.59 4.38
N ALA A 69 -6.23 -9.50 5.16
CA ALA A 69 -5.43 -8.30 5.32
C ALA A 69 -4.38 -8.20 4.20
N VAL A 70 -4.16 -6.99 3.71
CA VAL A 70 -3.12 -6.69 2.71
C VAL A 70 -1.80 -6.49 3.42
N ARG A 71 -0.77 -7.22 3.00
CA ARG A 71 0.62 -7.04 3.45
C ARG A 71 1.49 -6.69 2.26
N VAL A 72 2.22 -5.59 2.35
CA VAL A 72 3.23 -5.22 1.35
C VAL A 72 4.59 -5.72 1.81
N ILE A 73 5.31 -6.39 0.92
CA ILE A 73 6.64 -6.96 1.18
C ILE A 73 7.63 -6.53 0.08
N PRO A 74 8.95 -6.48 0.38
CA PRO A 74 9.96 -6.37 -0.66
C PRO A 74 9.89 -7.54 -1.66
N ALA A 75 10.10 -7.24 -2.94
CA ALA A 75 10.04 -8.19 -4.06
C ALA A 75 11.36 -8.92 -4.33
#